data_AF-A0A5B7LIB7-F1
#
_entry.id   AF-A0A5B7LIB7-F1
#
_cell.length_a   1.000
_cell.length_b   1.000
_cell.length_c   1.000
_cell.angle_alpha   90.00
_cell.angle_beta   90.00
_cell.angle_gamma   90.00
#
_symmetry.space_group_name_H-M   'P 1'
#
loop_
_entity.id
_entity.type
_entity.pdbx_description
1 polymer ?
#
loop_
_entity_poly.entity_id
_entity_poly.type
_entity_poly.pdbx_seq_one_letter_code
_entity_poly.pdbx_strand_id
1 'polypeptide(L)'
;SWQMEGGEVPLSEMFGTFALSVGAAVGMEYWARWAHKALWHASLWHMHESHHKPREGPFELNDVFAIINAVPAIALLNFGFFHKGLIPGLCFGAGLGITVFGMAYM
;
A
#
# COMPACT_ATOMS: atom_id res chain seq x y z
N SER A 1 24.38 2.92 -7.28
CA SER A 1 23.31 3.64 -6.56
C SER A 1 23.77 3.87 -5.13
N TRP A 2 23.32 4.94 -4.48
CA TRP A 2 23.70 5.30 -3.10
C TRP A 2 23.45 4.19 -2.05
N GLN A 3 22.51 3.28 -2.34
CA GLN A 3 22.25 2.08 -1.54
C GLN A 3 23.31 0.97 -1.68
N MET A 4 24.18 1.02 -2.70
CA MET A 4 25.22 0.00 -3.00
C MET A 4 26.63 0.49 -2.62
N GLU A 5 26.75 1.57 -1.84
CA GLU A 5 28.03 2.02 -1.30
C GLU A 5 28.60 0.96 -0.35
N GLY A 6 29.55 0.16 -0.84
CA GLY A 6 30.13 -0.98 -0.12
C GLY A 6 30.47 -2.17 -1.01
N GLY A 7 29.98 -2.22 -2.25
CA GLY A 7 30.37 -3.24 -3.24
C GLY A 7 29.72 -4.61 -3.08
N GLU A 8 29.05 -4.89 -1.96
CA GLU A 8 28.27 -6.11 -1.76
C GLU A 8 26.83 -5.95 -2.24
N VAL A 9 26.31 -6.96 -2.94
CA VAL A 9 24.90 -7.01 -3.34
C VAL A 9 24.08 -7.55 -2.16
N PRO A 10 23.12 -6.79 -1.59
CA PRO A 10 22.37 -7.21 -0.42
C PRO A 10 21.23 -8.17 -0.81
N LEU A 11 21.58 -9.40 -1.19
CA LEU A 11 20.64 -10.40 -1.73
C LEU A 11 19.44 -10.68 -0.81
N SER A 12 19.66 -10.74 0.50
CA SER A 12 18.59 -10.97 1.49
C SER A 12 17.59 -9.82 1.54
N GLU A 13 18.10 -8.58 1.48
CA GLU A 13 17.28 -7.37 1.41
C GLU A 13 16.51 -7.30 0.10
N MET A 14 17.15 -7.55 -1.04
CA MET A 14 16.50 -7.56 -2.35
C MET A 14 15.39 -8.61 -2.43
N PHE A 15 15.69 -9.84 -2.00
CA PHE A 15 14.71 -10.91 -1.97
C PHE A 15 13.55 -10.60 -1.02
N GLY A 16 13.84 -10.11 0.19
CA GLY A 16 12.83 -9.73 1.17
C GLY A 16 11.94 -8.59 0.67
N THR A 17 12.54 -7.58 0.04
CA THR A 17 11.82 -6.44 -0.56
C THR A 17 10.87 -6.91 -1.64
N PHE A 18 11.34 -7.76 -2.57
CA PHE A 18 10.51 -8.31 -3.63
C PHE A 18 9.38 -9.19 -3.06
N ALA A 19 9.71 -10.11 -2.15
CA ALA A 19 8.75 -11.02 -1.54
C ALA A 19 7.66 -10.26 -0.77
N LEU A 20 8.01 -9.24 0.03
CA LEU A 20 7.01 -8.42 0.70
C LEU A 20 6.24 -7.50 -0.23
N SER A 21 6.82 -7.05 -1.34
CA SER A 21 6.05 -6.29 -2.34
C SER A 21 4.95 -7.14 -2.96
N VAL A 22 5.28 -8.34 -3.44
CA VAL A 22 4.29 -9.28 -3.98
C VAL A 22 3.30 -9.71 -2.89
N GLY A 23 3.80 -10.07 -1.71
CA GLY A 23 2.99 -10.52 -0.59
C GLY A 23 2.02 -9.45 -0.09
N ALA A 24 2.45 -8.20 0.01
CA ALA A 24 1.58 -7.09 0.41
C ALA A 24 0.54 -6.77 -0.67
N ALA A 25 0.89 -6.79 -1.95
CA ALA A 25 -0.08 -6.58 -3.03
C ALA A 25 -1.19 -7.65 -3.01
N VAL A 26 -0.82 -8.92 -2.82
CA VAL A 26 -1.78 -10.03 -2.66
C VAL A 26 -2.55 -9.92 -1.34
N GLY A 27 -1.89 -9.56 -0.24
CA GLY A 27 -2.54 -9.38 1.06
C GLY A 27 -3.60 -8.29 1.03
N MET A 28 -3.32 -7.19 0.32
CA MET A 28 -4.26 -6.10 0.11
C MET A 28 -5.54 -6.55 -0.61
N GLU A 29 -5.47 -7.53 -1.51
CA GLU A 29 -6.67 -8.11 -2.13
C GLU A 29 -7.63 -8.68 -1.08
N TYR A 30 -7.11 -9.52 -0.19
CA TYR A 30 -7.91 -10.16 0.86
C TYR A 30 -8.41 -9.14 1.88
N TRP A 31 -7.53 -8.20 2.26
CA TRP A 31 -7.87 -7.10 3.15
C TRP A 31 -9.00 -6.24 2.58
N ALA A 32 -8.88 -5.77 1.33
CA ALA A 32 -9.86 -4.90 0.69
C ALA A 32 -11.21 -5.61 0.54
N ARG A 33 -11.23 -6.88 0.12
CA ARG A 33 -12.47 -7.67 0.05
C ARG A 33 -13.17 -7.79 1.39
N TRP A 34 -12.41 -8.07 2.45
CA TRP A 34 -12.95 -8.16 3.79
C TRP A 34 -13.44 -6.80 4.28
N ALA A 35 -12.62 -5.75 4.18
CA ALA A 35 -12.95 -4.40 4.63
C ALA A 35 -14.17 -3.85 3.90
N HIS A 36 -14.26 -4.08 2.59
CA HIS A 36 -15.40 -3.69 1.77
C HIS A 36 -16.71 -4.30 2.30
N LYS A 37 -16.72 -5.62 2.52
CA LYS A 37 -17.92 -6.32 2.99
C LYS A 37 -18.23 -6.05 4.47
N ALA A 38 -17.22 -6.06 5.33
CA ALA A 38 -17.39 -6.06 6.79
C ALA A 38 -17.39 -4.66 7.41
N LEU A 39 -16.75 -3.68 6.78
CA LEU A 39 -16.62 -2.32 7.30
C LEU A 39 -17.36 -1.30 6.41
N TRP A 40 -17.01 -1.23 5.11
CA TRP A 40 -17.51 -0.19 4.20
C TRP A 40 -19.01 -0.32 3.94
N HIS A 41 -19.52 -1.55 3.82
CA HIS A 41 -20.96 -1.82 3.73
C HIS A 41 -21.69 -1.90 5.09
N ALA A 42 -21.01 -1.62 6.19
CA ALA A 42 -21.57 -1.66 7.54
C ALA A 42 -21.35 -0.32 8.27
N SER A 43 -20.43 -0.28 9.24
CA SER A 43 -20.20 0.89 10.08
C SER A 43 -19.65 2.10 9.33
N LEU A 44 -19.02 1.90 8.17
CA LEU A 44 -18.43 2.97 7.36
C LEU A 44 -19.25 3.32 6.12
N TRP A 45 -20.52 2.88 6.04
CA TRP A 45 -21.40 3.15 4.89
C TRP A 45 -21.49 4.61 4.50
N HIS A 46 -21.61 5.53 5.46
CA HIS A 46 -21.66 6.96 5.19
C HIS A 46 -20.47 7.51 4.38
N MET A 47 -19.28 6.89 4.48
CA MET A 47 -18.09 7.24 3.69
C MET A 47 -18.08 6.53 2.34
N HIS A 48 -18.70 5.35 2.24
CA HIS A 48 -18.69 4.50 1.04
C HIS A 48 -19.89 4.76 0.11
N GLU A 49 -20.98 5.34 0.60
CA GLU A 49 -22.23 5.52 -0.13
C GLU A 49 -22.05 6.31 -1.43
N SER A 50 -21.14 7.30 -1.46
CA SER A 50 -20.88 8.09 -2.67
C SER A 50 -20.42 7.22 -3.85
N HIS A 51 -19.72 6.13 -3.58
CA HIS A 51 -19.24 5.18 -4.59
C HIS A 51 -20.37 4.38 -5.26
N HIS A 52 -21.50 4.22 -4.56
CA HIS A 52 -22.69 3.52 -5.09
C HIS A 52 -23.65 4.45 -5.84
N LYS A 53 -23.37 5.76 -5.84
CA LYS A 53 -24.16 6.78 -6.53
C LYS A 53 -23.44 7.27 -7.78
N PRO A 54 -24.14 7.88 -8.76
CA PRO A 54 -23.47 8.56 -9.86
C PRO A 54 -22.50 9.62 -9.35
N ARG A 55 -21.27 9.62 -9.87
CA ARG A 55 -20.22 10.53 -9.45
C ARG A 55 -20.56 11.98 -9.80
N GLU A 56 -20.40 12.88 -8.84
CA GLU A 56 -20.52 14.32 -9.03
C GLU A 56 -19.15 14.99 -8.90
N GLY A 57 -18.47 15.22 -10.02
CA GLY A 57 -17.20 15.92 -10.08
C GLY A 57 -15.96 15.04 -9.83
N PRO A 58 -14.80 15.66 -9.53
CA PRO A 58 -13.52 14.96 -9.51
C PRO A 58 -13.23 14.23 -8.19
N PHE A 59 -14.01 14.41 -7.12
CA PHE A 59 -13.78 13.79 -5.81
C PHE A 59 -15.05 13.19 -5.22
N GLU A 60 -14.90 12.14 -4.43
CA GLU A 60 -15.94 11.48 -3.66
C GLU A 60 -15.53 11.35 -2.19
N LEU A 61 -16.49 11.31 -1.26
CA LEU A 61 -16.17 11.02 0.15
C LEU A 61 -15.48 9.65 0.30
N ASN A 62 -15.81 8.69 -0.58
CA ASN A 62 -15.17 7.38 -0.67
C ASN A 62 -13.65 7.46 -0.90
N ASP A 63 -13.13 8.54 -1.48
CA ASP A 63 -11.68 8.73 -1.70
C ASP A 63 -10.89 8.72 -0.38
N VAL A 64 -11.56 8.89 0.78
CA VAL A 64 -10.96 8.73 2.10
C VAL A 64 -10.33 7.34 2.28
N PHE A 65 -10.89 6.28 1.69
CA PHE A 65 -10.32 4.93 1.80
C PHE A 65 -9.02 4.81 1.00
N ALA A 66 -8.90 5.51 -0.13
CA ALA A 66 -7.63 5.59 -0.85
C ALA A 66 -6.58 6.31 0.00
N ILE A 67 -6.92 7.42 0.66
CA ILE A 67 -6.02 8.15 1.57
C ILE A 67 -5.59 7.28 2.76
N ILE A 68 -6.52 6.57 3.40
CA ILE A 68 -6.25 5.68 4.54
C ILE A 68 -5.22 4.60 4.18
N ASN A 69 -5.24 4.08 2.95
CA ASN A 69 -4.26 3.10 2.49
C ASN A 69 -2.96 3.74 1.95
N ALA A 70 -3.05 4.93 1.36
CA ALA A 70 -1.90 5.65 0.81
C ALA A 70 -0.95 6.17 1.90
N VAL A 71 -1.48 6.68 3.01
CA VAL A 71 -0.67 7.20 4.13
C VAL A 71 0.32 6.16 4.68
N PRO A 72 -0.10 4.93 5.06
CA PRO A 72 0.85 3.91 5.52
C PRO A 72 1.80 3.45 4.41
N ALA A 73 1.35 3.38 3.15
CA ALA A 73 2.22 3.05 2.02
C ALA A 73 3.36 4.07 1.86
N ILE A 74 3.03 5.36 1.89
CA ILE A 74 4.00 6.46 1.81
C ILE A 74 4.96 6.42 3.01
N ALA A 75 4.44 6.21 4.23
CA ALA A 75 5.28 6.13 5.42
C ALA A 75 6.30 4.98 5.34
N LEU A 76 5.86 3.81 4.87
CA LEU A 76 6.70 2.62 4.68
C LEU A 76 7.74 2.83 3.57
N LEU A 77 7.35 3.39 2.43
CA LEU A 77 8.26 3.74 1.34
C LEU A 77 9.29 4.77 1.78
N ASN A 78 8.86 5.82 2.49
CA ASN A 78 9.74 6.88 3.00
C ASN A 78 10.77 6.31 3.98
N PHE A 79 10.31 5.53 4.97
CA PHE A 79 11.21 4.87 5.92
C PHE A 79 12.20 3.94 5.22
N GLY A 80 11.71 3.09 4.32
CA GLY A 80 12.55 2.14 3.59
C GLY A 80 13.53 2.81 2.62
N PHE A 81 13.17 3.96 2.04
CA PHE A 81 14.06 4.69 1.15
C PHE A 81 15.22 5.33 1.91
N PHE A 82 14.96 5.97 3.06
CA PHE A 82 15.97 6.77 3.78
C PHE A 82 16.85 5.99 4.77
N HIS A 83 16.63 4.69 4.96
CA HIS A 83 17.41 3.85 5.90
C HIS A 83 18.01 2.65 5.17
N LYS A 84 19.18 2.17 5.63
CA LYS A 84 19.88 1.02 5.05
C LYS A 84 19.63 -0.25 5.88
N GLY A 85 19.53 -1.40 5.21
CA GLY A 85 19.46 -2.72 5.83
C GLY A 85 18.13 -3.44 5.62
N LEU A 86 18.07 -4.68 6.13
CA LEU A 86 16.97 -5.60 5.87
C LEU A 86 15.60 -5.05 6.28
N ILE A 87 15.47 -4.49 7.49
CA ILE A 87 14.18 -3.99 7.99
C ILE A 87 13.66 -2.82 7.13
N PRO A 88 14.46 -1.78 6.83
CA PRO A 88 14.10 -0.76 5.84
C PRO A 88 13.68 -1.33 4.48
N GLY A 89 14.43 -2.30 3.91
CA GLY A 89 14.07 -2.94 2.64
C GLY A 89 12.73 -3.66 2.69
N LEU A 90 12.44 -4.38 3.78
CA LEU A 90 11.14 -5.01 4.02
C LEU A 90 10.00 -3.97 4.09
N CYS A 91 10.21 -2.88 4.81
CA CYS A 91 9.24 -1.77 4.87
C CYS A 91 9.01 -1.18 3.47
N PHE A 92 10.08 -0.92 2.71
CA PHE A 92 9.98 -0.45 1.33
C PHE A 92 9.15 -1.40 0.47
N GLY A 93 9.44 -2.70 0.55
CA GLY A 93 8.71 -3.75 -0.15
C GLY A 93 7.22 -3.73 0.18
N ALA A 94 6.87 -3.71 1.47
CA ALA A 94 5.47 -3.64 1.90
C ALA A 94 4.74 -2.39 1.39
N GLY A 95 5.37 -1.21 1.51
CA GLY A 95 4.81 0.05 1.00
C GLY A 95 4.63 0.04 -0.53
N LEU A 96 5.59 -0.55 -1.25
CA LEU A 96 5.50 -0.75 -2.70
C LEU A 96 4.34 -1.67 -3.06
N GLY A 97 4.16 -2.79 -2.36
CA GLY A 97 3.05 -3.72 -2.59
C GLY A 97 1.68 -3.07 -2.39
N ILE A 98 1.50 -2.28 -1.32
CA ILE A 98 0.26 -1.51 -1.11
C ILE A 98 0.03 -0.51 -2.24
N THR A 99 1.10 0.13 -2.72
CA THR A 99 1.02 1.11 -3.82
C THR A 99 0.66 0.45 -5.15
N VAL A 100 1.26 -0.70 -5.47
CA VAL A 100 0.92 -1.48 -6.68
C VAL A 100 -0.53 -1.93 -6.63
N PHE A 101 -1.01 -2.42 -5.49
CA PHE A 101 -2.42 -2.73 -5.31
C PHE A 101 -3.30 -1.50 -5.56
N GLY A 102 -2.99 -0.36 -4.93
CA GLY A 102 -3.73 0.89 -5.13
C GLY A 102 -3.83 1.28 -6.61
N MET A 103 -2.71 1.28 -7.34
CA MET A 103 -2.69 1.61 -8.78
C MET A 103 -3.53 0.64 -9.62
N ALA A 104 -3.66 -0.62 -9.23
CA ALA A 104 -4.45 -1.61 -9.97
C ALA A 104 -5.97 -1.45 -9.78
N TYR A 105 -6.41 -0.73 -8.74
CA TYR A 105 -7.81 -0.59 -8.32
C TYR A 105 -8.38 0.83 -8.41
N MET A 106 -7.56 1.79 -8.85
CA MET A 106 -7.96 3.19 -9.10
C MET A 106 -8.64 3.35 -10.45
#